data_AF-A0A251VBW4-F1
#
_entry.id   AF-A0A251VBW4-F1
#
_cell.length_a   1.000
_cell.length_b   1.000
_cell.length_c   1.000
_cell.angle_alpha   90.00
_cell.angle_beta   90.00
_cell.angle_gamma   90.00
#
_symmetry.space_group_name_H-M   'P 1'
#
loop_
_entity.id
_entity.type
_entity.pdbx_description
1 polymer ?
#
loop_
_entity_poly.entity_id
_entity_poly.type
_entity_poly.pdbx_seq_one_letter_code
_entity_poly.pdbx_strand_id
1 'polypeptide(L)'
;MGDLIAWLLSFFILIAVLALVLYQLMCFLDLETDYINPYELATKINSITLPEFITQGVLCFLHLVTRHWFMFLLCLPYLCYNVNLYIHKRHLVYATEVFGELSREKKQRIFKLVYLAFLLFFSIFWMIWSIVDMD
;
A
#
# COMPACT_ATOMS: atom_id res chain seq x y z
N MET A 1 21.62 -8.42 -14.77
CA MET A 1 21.54 -6.93 -14.71
C MET A 1 20.12 -6.40 -14.75
N GLY A 2 19.29 -6.72 -15.77
CA GLY A 2 17.91 -6.20 -15.86
C GLY A 2 17.01 -6.61 -14.68
N ASP A 3 17.15 -7.84 -14.19
CA ASP A 3 16.37 -8.34 -13.05
C ASP A 3 16.72 -7.60 -11.76
N LEU A 4 18.00 -7.32 -11.51
CA LEU A 4 18.43 -6.56 -10.33
C LEU A 4 17.86 -5.13 -10.33
N ILE A 5 17.85 -4.46 -11.49
CA ILE A 5 17.23 -3.13 -11.64
C ILE A 5 15.74 -3.21 -11.33
N ALA A 6 15.04 -4.24 -11.80
CA ALA A 6 13.62 -4.46 -11.51
C ALA A 6 13.36 -4.67 -10.00
N TRP A 7 14.17 -5.48 -9.33
CA TRP A 7 14.07 -5.71 -7.89
C TRP A 7 14.33 -4.43 -7.09
N LEU A 8 15.33 -3.64 -7.48
CA LEU A 8 15.67 -2.38 -6.85
C LEU A 8 14.57 -1.33 -7.04
N LEU A 9 13.98 -1.24 -8.23
CA LEU A 9 12.85 -0.36 -8.51
C LEU A 9 11.60 -0.78 -7.71
N SER A 10 11.30 -2.08 -7.69
CA SER A 10 10.23 -2.67 -6.86
C SER A 10 10.38 -2.30 -5.38
N PHE A 11 11.61 -2.36 -4.85
CA PHE A 11 11.91 -2.00 -3.47
C PHE A 11 11.57 -0.54 -3.15
N PHE A 12 11.98 0.41 -3.99
CA PHE A 12 11.66 1.82 -3.79
C PHE A 12 10.15 2.10 -3.89
N ILE A 13 9.46 1.46 -4.83
CA ILE A 13 8.01 1.58 -4.97
C ILE A 13 7.30 1.00 -3.73
N LEU A 14 7.72 -0.17 -3.23
CA LEU A 14 7.16 -0.77 -2.02
C LEU A 14 7.34 0.16 -0.80
N ILE A 15 8.50 0.77 -0.64
CA ILE A 15 8.73 1.77 0.41
C ILE A 15 7.80 2.98 0.25
N ALA A 16 7.61 3.47 -0.97
CA ALA A 16 6.70 4.58 -1.22
C ALA A 16 5.25 4.24 -0.83
N VAL A 17 4.76 3.05 -1.20
CA VAL A 17 3.43 2.58 -0.79
C VAL A 17 3.35 2.42 0.74
N LEU A 18 4.41 1.91 1.38
CA LEU A 18 4.48 1.75 2.83
C LEU A 18 4.37 3.10 3.53
N ALA A 19 5.10 4.10 3.05
CA ALA A 19 5.07 5.46 3.58
C ALA A 19 3.67 6.11 3.43
N LEU A 20 2.99 5.89 2.29
CA LEU A 20 1.63 6.39 2.09
C LEU A 20 0.63 5.75 3.08
N VAL A 21 0.70 4.44 3.29
CA VAL A 21 -0.17 3.73 4.25
C VAL A 21 0.14 4.16 5.70
N LEU A 22 1.42 4.33 6.04
CA LEU A 22 1.85 4.85 7.34
C LEU A 22 1.33 6.28 7.58
N TYR A 23 1.41 7.15 6.58
CA TYR A 23 0.89 8.51 6.67
C TYR A 23 -0.62 8.54 6.93
N GLN A 24 -1.38 7.67 6.24
CA GLN A 24 -2.80 7.52 6.51
C GLN A 24 -3.06 7.06 7.96
N LEU A 25 -2.26 6.11 8.48
CA LEU A 25 -2.37 5.65 9.86
C LEU A 25 -2.07 6.76 10.87
N MET A 26 -1.07 7.60 10.59
CA MET A 26 -0.75 8.78 11.42
C MET A 26 -1.90 9.78 11.44
N CYS A 27 -2.52 10.06 10.29
CA CYS A 27 -3.73 10.91 10.26
C CYS A 27 -4.85 10.34 11.15
N PHE A 28 -5.05 9.01 11.17
CA PHE A 28 -6.02 8.37 12.06
C PHE A 28 -5.65 8.50 13.55
N LEU A 29 -4.36 8.44 13.88
CA LEU A 29 -3.88 8.67 15.25
C LEU A 29 -4.06 10.13 15.68
N ASP A 30 -3.79 11.09 14.79
CA ASP A 30 -4.00 12.52 15.03
C ASP A 30 -5.49 12.85 15.27
N LEU A 31 -6.41 12.08 14.68
CA LEU A 31 -7.84 12.21 14.97
C LEU A 31 -8.21 11.65 16.35
N GLU A 32 -7.57 10.55 16.77
CA GLU A 32 -7.80 9.91 18.07
C GLU A 32 -7.32 10.81 19.23
N THR A 33 -6.31 11.64 18.98
CA THR A 33 -5.78 12.63 19.92
C THR A 33 -6.47 14.00 19.83
N ASP A 34 -7.58 14.10 19.08
CA ASP A 34 -8.37 15.33 18.86
C ASP A 34 -7.55 16.48 18.24
N TYR A 35 -6.47 16.16 17.52
CA TYR A 35 -5.58 17.15 16.90
C TYR A 35 -6.10 17.65 15.55
N ILE A 36 -6.86 16.82 14.81
CA ILE A 36 -7.37 17.14 13.48
C ILE A 36 -8.89 16.97 13.40
N ASN A 37 -9.55 17.84 12.64
CA ASN A 37 -10.98 17.71 12.37
C ASN A 37 -11.28 16.49 11.49
N PRO A 38 -12.41 15.77 11.71
CA PRO A 38 -12.80 14.62 10.88
C PRO A 38 -13.02 14.99 9.40
N TYR A 39 -13.39 16.24 9.11
CA TYR A 39 -13.52 16.75 7.74
C TYR A 39 -12.15 16.94 7.04
N GLU A 40 -11.15 17.42 7.79
CA GLU A 40 -9.78 17.56 7.28
C GLU A 40 -9.14 16.19 7.04
N LEU A 41 -9.39 15.23 7.94
CA LEU A 41 -8.97 13.84 7.78
C LEU A 41 -9.55 13.21 6.51
N ALA A 42 -10.87 13.33 6.30
CA ALA A 42 -11.55 12.81 5.12
C ALA A 42 -10.92 13.33 3.81
N THR A 43 -10.63 14.63 3.76
CA THR A 43 -10.02 15.28 2.61
C THR A 43 -8.59 14.78 2.36
N LYS A 44 -7.77 14.69 3.41
CA LYS A 44 -6.39 14.17 3.33
C LYS A 44 -6.36 12.71 2.89
N ILE A 45 -7.17 11.85 3.51
CA ILE A 45 -7.23 10.43 3.17
C ILE A 45 -7.65 10.23 1.72
N ASN A 46 -8.68 10.95 1.25
CA ASN A 46 -9.16 10.79 -0.12
C ASN A 46 -8.08 11.18 -1.14
N SER A 47 -7.38 12.30 -0.89
CA SER A 47 -6.27 12.76 -1.75
C SER A 47 -5.12 11.76 -1.81
N ILE A 48 -4.87 11.01 -0.73
CA ILE A 48 -3.73 10.08 -0.59
C ILE A 48 -4.09 8.65 -1.00
N THR A 49 -5.37 8.29 -0.97
CA THR A 49 -5.83 6.94 -1.37
C THR A 49 -5.63 6.71 -2.87
N LEU A 50 -5.80 7.75 -3.70
CA LEU A 50 -5.54 7.65 -5.14
C LEU A 50 -4.07 7.36 -5.48
N PRO A 51 -3.07 8.12 -4.97
CA PRO A 51 -1.67 7.81 -5.24
C PRO A 51 -1.23 6.45 -4.67
N GLU A 52 -1.80 5.96 -3.55
CA GLU A 52 -1.58 4.59 -3.06
C GLU A 52 -1.98 3.56 -4.13
N PHE A 53 -3.18 3.70 -4.69
CA PHE A 53 -3.73 2.74 -5.66
C PHE A 53 -2.95 2.75 -6.97
N ILE A 54 -2.60 3.95 -7.45
CA ILE A 54 -1.80 4.11 -8.67
C ILE A 54 -0.42 3.48 -8.47
N THR A 55 0.26 3.79 -7.36
CA THR A 55 1.62 3.30 -7.08
C THR A 55 1.64 1.77 -6.95
N GLN A 56 0.62 1.18 -6.30
CA GLN A 56 0.49 -0.28 -6.23
C GLN A 56 0.17 -0.91 -7.60
N GLY A 57 -0.66 -0.26 -8.42
CA GLY A 57 -0.94 -0.71 -9.78
C GLY A 57 0.33 -0.73 -10.64
N VAL A 58 1.17 0.31 -10.52
CA VAL A 58 2.48 0.39 -11.17
C VAL A 58 3.40 -0.72 -10.69
N LEU A 59 3.44 -1.01 -9.38
CA LEU A 59 4.23 -2.13 -8.83
C LEU A 59 3.81 -3.47 -9.44
N CYS A 60 2.51 -3.73 -9.48
CA CYS A 60 1.96 -4.96 -10.03
C CYS A 60 2.26 -5.09 -11.52
N PHE A 61 2.13 -4.01 -12.29
CA PHE A 61 2.48 -3.97 -13.70
C PHE A 61 3.98 -4.21 -13.94
N LEU A 62 4.84 -3.64 -13.09
CA LEU A 62 6.29 -3.86 -13.16
C LEU A 62 6.64 -5.35 -12.97
N HIS A 63 6.05 -6.01 -11.96
CA HIS A 63 6.26 -7.45 -11.73
C HIS A 63 5.76 -8.31 -12.91
N LEU A 64 4.67 -7.90 -13.56
CA LEU A 64 4.15 -8.57 -14.76
C LEU A 64 5.13 -8.46 -15.95
N VAL A 65 5.61 -7.25 -16.25
CA VAL A 65 6.55 -7.00 -17.37
C VAL A 65 7.89 -7.71 -17.15
N THR A 66 8.34 -7.76 -15.90
CA THR A 66 9.60 -8.41 -15.52
C THR A 66 9.47 -9.93 -15.36
N ARG A 67 8.28 -10.50 -15.63
CA ARG A 67 7.96 -11.94 -15.51
C ARG A 67 8.19 -12.53 -14.12
N HIS A 68 8.12 -11.71 -13.08
CA HIS A 68 8.18 -12.16 -11.68
C HIS A 68 6.80 -12.62 -11.21
N TRP A 69 6.34 -13.75 -11.77
CA TRP A 69 4.99 -14.28 -11.56
C TRP A 69 4.63 -14.50 -10.09
N PHE A 70 5.58 -14.98 -9.28
CA PHE A 70 5.34 -15.22 -7.86
C PHE A 70 5.02 -13.93 -7.10
N MET A 71 5.82 -12.88 -7.31
CA MET A 71 5.59 -11.57 -6.71
C MET A 71 4.32 -10.90 -7.21
N PHE A 72 4.05 -11.01 -8.51
CA PHE A 72 2.81 -10.53 -9.10
C PHE A 72 1.58 -11.17 -8.43
N LEU A 73 1.62 -12.49 -8.20
CA LEU A 73 0.53 -13.24 -7.58
C LEU A 73 0.33 -12.85 -6.11
N LEU A 74 1.40 -12.52 -5.39
CA LEU A 74 1.31 -11.94 -4.04
C LEU A 74 0.81 -10.48 -4.07
N CYS A 75 1.08 -9.70 -5.11
CA CYS A 75 0.61 -8.32 -5.22
C CYS A 75 -0.89 -8.23 -5.59
N LEU A 76 -1.37 -9.21 -6.34
CA LEU A 76 -2.75 -9.36 -6.84
C LEU A 76 -3.86 -9.24 -5.80
N PRO A 77 -3.87 -9.97 -4.66
CA PRO A 77 -4.95 -9.88 -3.68
C PRO A 77 -5.08 -8.47 -3.09
N TYR A 78 -3.96 -7.78 -2.88
CA TYR A 78 -3.96 -6.40 -2.41
C TYR A 78 -4.50 -5.43 -3.48
N LEU A 79 -4.11 -5.62 -4.75
CA LEU A 79 -4.65 -4.83 -5.86
C LEU A 79 -6.16 -5.05 -6.02
N CYS A 80 -6.62 -6.30 -6.01
CA CYS A 80 -8.04 -6.66 -6.09
C CYS A 80 -8.84 -6.04 -4.94
N TYR A 81 -8.29 -6.04 -3.72
CA TYR A 81 -8.91 -5.36 -2.59
C TYR A 81 -9.07 -3.86 -2.84
N ASN A 82 -8.01 -3.18 -3.31
CA ASN A 82 -8.04 -1.75 -3.60
C ASN A 82 -9.00 -1.40 -4.75
N VAL A 83 -9.01 -2.21 -5.82
CA VAL A 83 -9.94 -2.06 -6.95
C VAL A 83 -11.39 -2.25 -6.51
N ASN A 84 -11.66 -3.26 -5.68
CA ASN A 84 -13.00 -3.48 -5.16
C ASN A 84 -13.48 -2.31 -4.29
N LEU A 85 -12.58 -1.72 -3.49
CA LEU A 85 -12.84 -0.52 -2.69
C LEU A 85 -13.14 0.72 -3.56
N TYR A 86 -12.41 0.86 -4.67
CA TYR A 86 -12.61 1.92 -5.66
C TYR A 86 -13.99 1.81 -6.33
N ILE A 87 -14.34 0.61 -6.82
CA ILE A 87 -15.62 0.33 -7.50
C ILE A 87 -16.81 0.60 -6.58
N HIS A 88 -16.72 0.20 -5.30
CA HIS A 88 -17.78 0.42 -4.33
C HIS A 88 -17.85 1.86 -3.80
N LYS A 89 -17.05 2.79 -4.34
CA LYS A 89 -16.92 4.20 -3.89
C LYS A 89 -16.62 4.36 -2.39
N ARG A 90 -16.15 3.30 -1.72
CA ARG A 90 -15.77 3.29 -0.31
C ARG A 90 -14.37 3.88 -0.08
N HIS A 91 -13.76 4.48 -1.09
CA HIS A 91 -12.54 5.29 -0.95
C HIS A 91 -12.83 6.64 -0.26
N LEU A 92 -14.09 7.09 -0.30
CA LEU A 92 -14.53 8.31 0.37
C LEU A 92 -14.84 8.01 1.84
N VAL A 93 -13.98 8.51 2.71
CA VAL A 93 -14.21 8.49 4.15
C VAL A 93 -15.17 9.64 4.50
N TYR A 94 -16.41 9.33 4.88
CA TYR A 94 -17.40 10.34 5.24
C TYR A 94 -17.30 10.70 6.74
N ALA A 95 -17.10 11.98 7.04
CA ALA A 95 -16.84 12.51 8.39
C ALA A 95 -17.92 12.16 9.44
N THR A 96 -19.14 11.84 9.02
CA THR A 96 -20.28 11.52 9.89
C THR A 96 -20.28 10.07 10.43
N GLU A 97 -19.58 9.14 9.76
CA GLU A 97 -19.55 7.70 10.14
C GLU A 97 -18.15 7.24 10.62
N VAL A 98 -17.12 8.08 10.43
CA VAL A 98 -15.72 7.81 10.80
C VAL A 98 -15.55 7.38 12.24
N PHE A 99 -16.24 8.01 13.19
CA PHE A 99 -16.08 7.67 14.61
C PHE A 99 -16.72 6.32 14.99
N GLY A 100 -17.78 5.89 14.30
CA GLY A 100 -18.46 4.63 14.57
C GLY A 100 -17.71 3.41 14.01
N GLU A 101 -17.03 3.58 12.87
CA GLU A 101 -16.32 2.51 12.14
C GLU A 101 -14.78 2.64 12.25
N LEU A 102 -14.26 3.59 13.03
CA LEU A 102 -12.83 3.94 13.12
C LEU A 102 -11.95 2.73 13.43
N SER A 103 -12.37 1.92 14.41
CA SER A 103 -11.63 0.75 14.87
C SER A 103 -11.52 -0.32 13.78
N ARG A 104 -12.55 -0.44 12.93
CA ARG A 104 -12.58 -1.37 11.79
C ARG A 104 -11.68 -0.89 10.65
N GLU A 105 -11.79 0.38 10.27
CA GLU A 105 -10.96 1.01 9.24
C GLU A 105 -9.46 0.98 9.63
N LYS A 106 -9.14 1.27 10.90
CA LYS A 106 -7.77 1.18 11.46
C LYS A 106 -7.24 -0.25 11.38
N LYS A 107 -8.04 -1.25 11.77
CA LYS A 107 -7.64 -2.66 11.72
C LYS A 107 -7.40 -3.15 10.29
N GLN A 108 -8.20 -2.69 9.32
CA GLN A 108 -7.98 -2.98 7.91
C GLN A 108 -6.66 -2.37 7.40
N ARG A 109 -6.36 -1.11 7.75
CA ARG A 109 -5.10 -0.44 7.34
C ARG A 109 -3.86 -1.05 8.00
N ILE A 110 -3.96 -1.48 9.26
CA ILE A 110 -2.91 -2.25 9.93
C ILE A 110 -2.66 -3.58 9.20
N PHE A 111 -3.73 -4.28 8.81
CA PHE A 111 -3.58 -5.52 8.06
C PHE A 111 -2.90 -5.30 6.70
N LYS A 112 -3.29 -4.24 5.98
CA LYS A 112 -2.59 -3.80 4.75
C LYS A 112 -1.11 -3.54 4.99
N LEU A 113 -0.76 -2.85 6.08
CA LEU A 113 0.62 -2.53 6.42
C LEU A 113 1.43 -3.80 6.69
N VAL A 114 0.89 -4.73 7.48
CA VAL A 114 1.54 -6.04 7.74
C VAL A 114 1.75 -6.80 6.43
N TYR A 115 0.75 -6.80 5.54
CA TYR A 115 0.86 -7.43 4.23
C TYR A 115 1.96 -6.79 3.36
N LEU A 116 2.05 -5.46 3.37
CA LEU A 116 3.05 -4.72 2.61
C LEU A 116 4.48 -4.92 3.18
N ALA A 117 4.60 -5.00 4.51
CA ALA A 117 5.86 -5.33 5.18
C ALA A 117 6.32 -6.76 4.84
N PHE A 118 5.37 -7.71 4.76
CA PHE A 118 5.65 -9.06 4.30
C PHE A 118 6.12 -9.05 2.83
N LEU A 119 5.43 -8.35 1.93
CA LEU A 119 5.89 -8.18 0.54
C LEU A 119 7.29 -7.57 0.45
N LEU A 120 7.59 -6.56 1.27
CA LEU A 120 8.91 -5.93 1.35
C LEU A 120 9.99 -6.96 1.74
N PHE A 121 9.73 -7.79 2.74
CA PHE A 121 10.65 -8.85 3.16
C PHE A 121 10.95 -9.83 2.01
N PHE A 122 9.92 -10.30 1.30
CA PHE A 122 10.13 -11.17 0.14
C PHE A 122 10.89 -10.45 -0.98
N SER A 123 10.64 -9.14 -1.19
CA SER A 123 11.34 -8.37 -2.23
C SER A 123 12.82 -8.25 -1.92
N ILE A 124 13.19 -8.07 -0.66
CA ILE A 124 14.60 -8.02 -0.22
C ILE A 124 15.24 -9.41 -0.39
N PHE A 125 14.55 -10.48 0.03
CA PHE A 125 15.06 -11.84 -0.10
C PHE A 125 15.40 -12.19 -1.55
N TRP A 126 14.48 -11.93 -2.47
CA TRP A 126 14.70 -12.20 -3.90
C TRP A 126 15.76 -11.28 -4.52
N MET A 127 15.84 -10.02 -4.08
CA MET A 127 16.91 -9.11 -4.49
C MET A 127 18.28 -9.65 -4.08
N ILE A 128 18.45 -10.12 -2.83
CA ILE A 128 19.71 -10.70 -2.36
C ILE A 128 20.04 -11.97 -3.13
N TRP A 129 19.06 -12.85 -3.35
CA TRP A 129 19.26 -14.06 -4.14
C TRP A 129 19.75 -13.73 -5.56
N SER A 130 19.13 -12.74 -6.22
CA SER A 130 19.53 -12.29 -7.54
C SER A 130 20.92 -11.65 -7.56
N ILE A 131 21.40 -11.08 -6.45
CA ILE A 131 22.77 -10.57 -6.34
C ILE A 131 23.75 -11.75 -6.25
N VAL A 132 23.47 -12.71 -5.37
CA VAL A 132 24.32 -13.88 -5.15
C VAL A 132 24.43 -14.75 -6.40
N ASP A 133 23.35 -14.90 -7.17
CA ASP A 133 23.35 -15.67 -8.43
C ASP A 133 24.07 -14.96 -9.58
N MET A 134 24.35 -13.65 -9.45
CA MET A 134 25.15 -12.89 -10.43
C MET A 134 26.66 -12.97 -10.18
N ASP A 135 27.09 -13.45 -9.02
CA ASP A 135 28.49 -13.76 -8.69
C ASP A 135 28.84 -15.21 -9.08
#